data_AF-A0A820V0D5-F1
#
_entry.id   AF-A0A820V0D5-F1
#
_cell.length_a   1.000
_cell.length_b   1.000
_cell.length_c   1.000
_cell.angle_alpha   90.00
_cell.angle_beta   90.00
_cell.angle_gamma   90.00
#
_symmetry.space_group_name_H-M   'P 1'
#
loop_
_entity.id
_entity.type
_entity.pdbx_description
1 polymer ?
#
loop_
_entity_poly.entity_id
_entity_poly.type
_entity_poly.pdbx_seq_one_letter_code
_entity_poly.pdbx_strand_id
1 'polypeptide(L)'
;YDDDTIHLVGGGYDMERLLKRCNAVVYIIDAQDDYTQSVSSLNMIIQSGRRVNPRLRYEVFIHKVDQLSEEEKIETQRNIHNQVRDFFANLNGGTDSWPLTSFGSNPNSQNILINFHLTSIFDHSIFEAFSKVIQKLLPQFNHLEDLLNYLISASNMEQAFLFDIQTKISIATDSSPTNMQMYELCCDMIDLLINMSQIYGRSNSDVVEAIEDDINDDENNESIAKDIDDSTNSYSTSSLSTTSAETSCSSITDAINEPTSNVFDSMSSSVIKLTGGRALYLKEINRHLALVCVLHEKALSKQAIIEYNVNRVKKSILELFHLTHQTSASFVTR
;
A
#
# COMPACT_ATOMS: atom_id res chain seq x y z
N TYR A 1 -7.46 47.70 8.69
CA TYR A 1 -8.53 46.81 8.24
C TYR A 1 -7.88 45.53 7.79
N ASP A 2 -7.50 44.80 8.83
CA ASP A 2 -7.27 43.37 9.01
C ASP A 2 -7.09 42.50 7.76
N ASP A 3 -5.84 42.08 7.62
CA ASP A 3 -5.35 40.99 6.80
C ASP A 3 -5.57 39.70 7.61
N ASP A 4 -6.71 39.04 7.40
CA ASP A 4 -7.00 37.70 7.94
C ASP A 4 -6.19 36.65 7.16
N THR A 5 -4.86 36.70 7.33
CA THR A 5 -4.02 35.54 7.06
C THR A 5 -4.36 34.47 8.09
N ILE A 6 -5.10 33.46 7.66
CA ILE A 6 -5.35 32.23 8.41
C ILE A 6 -3.98 31.66 8.79
N HIS A 7 -3.54 31.94 10.02
CA HIS A 7 -2.42 31.28 10.66
C HIS A 7 -2.84 29.83 10.96
N LEU A 8 -2.71 28.97 9.96
CA LEU A 8 -2.71 27.53 10.15
C LEU A 8 -1.47 27.16 10.98
N VAL A 9 -1.74 26.49 12.10
CA VAL A 9 -0.79 26.15 13.17
C VAL A 9 0.48 25.49 12.60
N GLY A 10 1.60 26.19 12.71
CA GLY A 10 2.91 25.73 12.27
C GLY A 10 3.86 26.90 11.97
N GLY A 11 4.37 27.55 13.00
CA GLY A 11 5.33 28.65 12.85
C GLY A 11 6.56 28.23 12.03
N GLY A 12 6.87 29.03 11.00
CA GLY A 12 8.21 29.12 10.41
C GLY A 12 8.67 28.01 9.46
N TYR A 13 7.84 27.03 9.12
CA TYR A 13 8.15 26.15 8.00
C TYR A 13 7.66 26.79 6.71
N ASP A 14 8.59 27.32 5.91
CA ASP A 14 8.30 27.84 4.57
C ASP A 14 7.52 26.77 3.78
N MET A 15 6.20 26.94 3.64
CA MET A 15 5.36 26.10 2.77
C MET A 15 6.01 25.97 1.39
N GLU A 16 6.70 27.02 0.95
CA GLU A 16 7.49 27.07 -0.26
C GLU A 16 8.60 26.00 -0.30
N ARG A 17 9.33 25.78 0.79
CA ARG A 17 10.39 24.76 0.84
C ARG A 17 9.82 23.34 0.85
N LEU A 18 8.69 23.12 1.53
CA LEU A 18 8.00 21.83 1.55
C LEU A 18 7.45 21.50 0.15
N LEU A 19 6.74 22.45 -0.47
CA LEU A 19 6.19 22.29 -1.83
C LEU A 19 7.29 22.09 -2.88
N LYS A 20 8.49 22.63 -2.67
CA LYS A 20 9.64 22.40 -3.55
C LYS A 20 10.17 20.96 -3.48
N ARG A 21 10.04 20.29 -2.33
CA ARG A 21 10.50 18.90 -2.12
C ARG A 21 9.44 17.85 -2.45
N CYS A 22 8.16 18.21 -2.42
CA CYS A 22 7.07 17.29 -2.69
C CYS A 22 6.87 17.04 -4.20
N ASN A 23 6.38 15.85 -4.54
CA ASN A 23 6.02 15.46 -5.91
C ASN A 23 4.50 15.42 -6.12
N ALA A 24 3.74 15.14 -5.06
CA ALA A 24 2.28 15.20 -5.05
C ALA A 24 1.79 15.88 -3.77
N VAL A 25 0.62 16.51 -3.87
CA VAL A 25 -0.12 17.10 -2.76
C VAL A 25 -1.49 16.45 -2.74
N VAL A 26 -1.83 15.84 -1.60
CA VAL A 26 -3.17 15.32 -1.34
C VAL A 26 -3.92 16.37 -0.54
N TYR A 27 -5.07 16.81 -1.05
CA TYR A 27 -5.95 17.74 -0.35
C TYR A 27 -7.27 17.06 -0.02
N ILE A 28 -7.69 17.15 1.25
CA ILE A 28 -8.87 16.46 1.75
C ILE A 28 -10.00 17.48 1.88
N ILE A 29 -11.13 17.20 1.25
CA ILE A 29 -12.38 17.97 1.34
C ILE A 29 -13.39 17.10 2.06
N ASP A 30 -13.95 17.57 3.16
CA ASP A 30 -15.08 16.91 3.80
C ASP A 30 -16.33 17.11 2.94
N ALA A 31 -16.98 16.01 2.54
CA ALA A 31 -18.19 16.05 1.70
C ALA A 31 -19.46 16.36 2.51
N GLN A 32 -19.42 16.20 3.83
CA GLN A 32 -20.59 16.41 4.71
C GLN A 32 -20.69 17.85 5.21
N ASP A 33 -19.61 18.63 5.11
CA ASP A 33 -19.55 20.03 5.52
C ASP A 33 -19.60 20.98 4.31
N ASP A 34 -19.73 22.27 4.57
CA ASP A 34 -19.66 23.31 3.53
C ASP A 34 -18.25 23.37 2.92
N TYR A 35 -18.13 22.82 1.71
CA TYR A 35 -16.86 22.74 0.99
C TYR A 35 -16.46 24.05 0.28
N THR A 36 -17.27 25.12 0.30
CA THR A 36 -16.95 26.38 -0.41
C THR A 36 -15.66 27.04 0.09
N GLN A 37 -15.43 27.06 1.41
CA GLN A 37 -14.19 27.57 2.00
C GLN A 37 -12.99 26.65 1.72
N SER A 38 -13.21 25.33 1.74
CA SER A 38 -12.18 24.33 1.44
C SER A 38 -11.74 24.41 -0.03
N VAL A 39 -12.67 24.60 -0.96
CA VAL A 39 -12.37 24.83 -2.39
C VAL A 39 -11.60 26.14 -2.59
N SER A 40 -11.96 27.20 -1.88
CA SER A 40 -11.22 28.48 -1.91
C SER A 40 -9.79 28.32 -1.38
N SER A 41 -9.61 27.55 -0.32
CA SER A 41 -8.29 27.25 0.27
C SER A 41 -7.44 26.37 -0.66
N LEU A 42 -8.05 25.34 -1.27
CA LEU A 42 -7.42 24.49 -2.29
C LEU A 42 -6.88 25.35 -3.44
N ASN A 43 -7.67 26.30 -3.92
CA ASN A 43 -7.28 27.21 -4.97
C ASN A 43 -6.04 28.05 -4.61
N MET A 44 -5.98 28.58 -3.38
CA MET A 44 -4.81 29.31 -2.89
C MET A 44 -3.56 28.43 -2.79
N ILE A 45 -3.72 27.17 -2.38
CA ILE A 45 -2.64 26.18 -2.32
C ILE A 45 -2.13 25.87 -3.73
N ILE A 46 -3.02 25.67 -4.70
CA ILE A 46 -2.62 25.38 -6.09
C ILE A 46 -1.90 26.57 -6.72
N GLN A 47 -2.36 27.80 -6.49
CA GLN A 47 -1.67 29.00 -6.97
C GLN A 47 -0.27 29.14 -6.36
N SER A 48 -0.15 28.90 -5.06
CA SER A 48 1.12 28.95 -4.34
C SER A 48 2.06 27.85 -4.83
N GLY A 49 1.59 26.61 -4.95
CA GLY A 49 2.37 25.48 -5.45
C GLY A 49 2.78 25.65 -6.92
N ARG A 50 1.96 26.27 -7.77
CA ARG A 50 2.31 26.59 -9.17
C ARG A 50 3.53 27.50 -9.28
N ARG A 51 3.67 28.46 -8.37
CA ARG A 51 4.82 29.38 -8.33
C ARG A 51 6.13 28.65 -8.00
N VAL A 52 6.03 27.62 -7.17
CA VAL A 52 7.19 26.92 -6.60
C VAL A 52 7.63 25.74 -7.47
N ASN A 53 6.69 24.89 -7.88
CA ASN A 53 6.98 23.68 -8.62
C ASN A 53 5.82 23.34 -9.60
N PRO A 54 6.00 23.56 -10.91
CA PRO A 54 4.98 23.27 -11.91
C PRO A 54 4.80 21.78 -12.19
N ARG A 55 5.64 20.89 -11.63
CA ARG A 55 5.53 19.43 -11.78
C ARG A 55 4.71 18.77 -10.67
N LEU A 56 4.17 19.56 -9.73
CA LEU A 56 3.33 19.04 -8.66
C LEU A 56 2.03 18.45 -9.22
N ARG A 57 1.68 17.26 -8.72
CA ARG A 57 0.38 16.64 -8.93
C ARG A 57 -0.54 16.94 -7.76
N TYR A 58 -1.78 17.29 -8.07
CA TYR A 58 -2.79 17.57 -7.05
C TYR A 58 -3.85 16.47 -7.08
N GLU A 59 -4.03 15.82 -5.94
CA GLU A 59 -4.99 14.74 -5.78
C GLU A 59 -5.97 15.17 -4.69
N VAL A 60 -7.24 15.34 -5.06
CA VAL A 60 -8.29 15.85 -4.17
C VAL A 60 -9.13 14.68 -3.71
N PHE A 61 -9.14 14.45 -2.40
CA PHE A 61 -9.93 13.41 -1.76
C PHE A 61 -11.19 14.04 -1.20
N ILE A 62 -12.32 13.72 -1.83
CA ILE A 62 -13.65 14.02 -1.30
C ILE A 62 -13.93 12.94 -0.27
N HIS A 63 -13.91 13.32 0.99
CA HIS A 63 -13.88 12.43 2.14
C HIS A 63 -15.22 12.38 2.86
N LYS A 64 -15.44 11.33 3.67
CA LYS A 64 -16.70 11.06 4.40
C LYS A 64 -17.94 10.92 3.50
N VAL A 65 -17.76 10.22 2.37
CA VAL A 65 -18.85 9.93 1.44
C VAL A 65 -19.76 8.77 1.91
N ASP A 66 -19.54 8.22 3.10
CA ASP A 66 -20.20 7.04 3.66
C ASP A 66 -21.72 7.22 3.86
N GLN A 67 -22.15 8.42 4.24
CA GLN A 67 -23.56 8.70 4.53
C GLN A 67 -24.33 9.24 3.33
N LEU A 68 -23.63 9.53 2.22
CA LEU A 68 -24.23 10.09 1.02
C LEU A 68 -24.72 8.97 0.12
N SER A 69 -25.87 9.19 -0.52
CA SER A 69 -26.35 8.32 -1.59
C SER A 69 -25.45 8.41 -2.82
N GLU A 70 -25.47 7.39 -3.69
CA GLU A 70 -24.67 7.41 -4.94
C GLU A 70 -25.01 8.62 -5.84
N GLU A 71 -26.26 9.08 -5.84
CA GLU A 71 -26.67 10.27 -6.59
C GLU A 71 -26.06 11.55 -6.01
N GLU A 72 -26.04 11.70 -4.67
CA GLU A 72 -25.41 12.82 -3.98
C GLU A 72 -23.89 12.81 -4.15
N LYS A 73 -23.25 11.63 -4.16
CA LYS A 73 -21.81 11.50 -4.43
C LYS A 73 -21.45 12.04 -5.82
N ILE A 74 -22.23 11.69 -6.83
CA ILE A 74 -22.02 12.17 -8.20
C ILE A 74 -22.24 13.68 -8.29
N GLU A 75 -23.29 14.20 -7.63
CA GLU A 75 -23.59 15.63 -7.66
C GLU A 75 -22.56 16.45 -6.90
N THR A 76 -22.14 16.04 -5.70
CA THR A 76 -21.08 16.70 -4.91
C THR A 76 -19.75 16.69 -5.67
N GLN A 77 -19.38 15.55 -6.26
CA GLN A 77 -18.19 15.46 -7.10
C GLN A 77 -18.25 16.41 -8.30
N ARG A 78 -19.40 16.44 -9.00
CA ARG A 78 -19.62 17.33 -10.14
C ARG A 78 -19.55 18.80 -9.73
N ASN A 79 -20.15 19.16 -8.59
CA ASN A 79 -20.18 20.52 -8.08
C ASN A 79 -18.76 20.99 -7.72
N ILE A 80 -18.01 20.21 -6.93
CA ILE A 80 -16.61 20.50 -6.58
C ILE A 80 -15.76 20.62 -7.85
N HIS A 81 -15.93 19.70 -8.82
CA HIS A 81 -15.19 19.75 -10.08
C HIS A 81 -15.48 21.05 -10.86
N ASN A 82 -16.75 21.45 -10.96
CA ASN A 82 -17.14 22.68 -11.65
C ASN A 82 -16.64 23.93 -10.92
N GLN A 83 -16.75 24.02 -9.59
CA GLN A 83 -16.25 25.18 -8.84
C GLN A 83 -14.75 25.36 -8.98
N VAL A 84 -13.99 24.27 -8.88
CA VAL A 84 -12.53 24.27 -9.09
C VAL A 84 -12.22 24.72 -10.53
N ARG A 85 -12.91 24.15 -11.53
CA ARG A 85 -12.75 24.49 -12.95
C ARG A 85 -13.09 25.96 -13.24
N ASP A 86 -14.20 26.46 -12.73
CA ASP A 86 -14.68 27.82 -12.96
C ASP A 86 -13.74 28.84 -12.33
N PHE A 87 -13.20 28.55 -11.15
CA PHE A 87 -12.17 29.38 -10.53
C PHE A 87 -10.89 29.44 -11.38
N PHE A 88 -10.42 28.33 -11.95
CA PHE A 88 -9.29 28.33 -12.88
C PHE A 88 -9.59 29.09 -14.17
N ALA A 89 -10.80 28.98 -14.70
CA ALA A 89 -11.23 29.74 -15.88
C ALA A 89 -11.26 31.24 -15.60
N ASN A 90 -11.72 31.65 -14.40
CA ASN A 90 -11.79 33.05 -13.98
C ASN A 90 -10.41 33.63 -13.61
N LEU A 91 -9.46 32.80 -13.15
CA LEU A 91 -8.07 33.23 -12.96
C LEU A 91 -7.39 33.60 -14.30
N ASN A 92 -7.84 32.98 -15.40
CA ASN A 92 -7.44 33.29 -16.77
C ASN A 92 -8.30 34.40 -17.41
N GLY A 93 -8.76 35.37 -16.61
CA GLY A 93 -9.40 36.61 -17.06
C GLY A 93 -8.38 37.68 -17.47
N GLY A 94 -7.61 37.44 -18.54
CA GLY A 94 -6.71 38.44 -19.12
C GLY A 94 -5.51 37.85 -19.86
N THR A 95 -5.72 37.48 -21.13
CA THR A 95 -4.69 37.21 -22.16
C THR A 95 -4.16 35.79 -22.40
N ASP A 96 -4.70 34.68 -21.87
CA ASP A 96 -4.36 33.35 -22.43
C ASP A 96 -5.17 32.17 -21.89
N SER A 97 -5.62 31.35 -22.84
CA SER A 97 -6.54 30.22 -22.74
C SER A 97 -6.16 29.11 -21.74
N TRP A 98 -7.15 28.65 -20.97
CA TRP A 98 -7.17 27.32 -20.31
C TRP A 98 -7.82 26.29 -21.26
N PRO A 99 -7.46 24.99 -21.23
CA PRO A 99 -7.70 24.07 -22.34
C PRO A 99 -9.10 23.47 -22.27
N LEU A 100 -9.90 23.82 -23.28
CA LEU A 100 -10.96 22.96 -23.76
C LEU A 100 -10.32 21.96 -24.72
N THR A 101 -10.30 20.68 -24.32
CA THR A 101 -10.32 19.52 -25.22
C THR A 101 -9.62 19.66 -26.59
N SER A 102 -8.41 19.11 -26.69
CA SER A 102 -7.92 18.26 -27.80
C SER A 102 -7.85 18.75 -29.25
N PHE A 103 -8.15 20.00 -29.61
CA PHE A 103 -7.83 20.53 -30.95
C PHE A 103 -7.52 22.03 -30.92
N GLY A 104 -6.23 22.41 -30.92
CA GLY A 104 -5.80 23.77 -31.26
C GLY A 104 -5.04 24.55 -30.18
N SER A 105 -3.71 24.48 -30.28
CA SER A 105 -2.74 25.60 -30.13
C SER A 105 -2.83 26.57 -28.93
N ASN A 106 -2.14 26.25 -27.84
CA ASN A 106 -1.13 27.13 -27.20
C ASN A 106 -0.20 26.31 -26.28
N PRO A 107 1.13 26.23 -26.52
CA PRO A 107 2.03 25.29 -25.80
C PRO A 107 2.48 25.74 -24.40
N ASN A 108 2.02 26.89 -23.88
CA ASN A 108 2.47 27.44 -22.58
C ASN A 108 1.42 27.39 -21.45
N SER A 109 0.21 26.89 -21.70
CA SER A 109 -0.77 26.64 -20.63
C SER A 109 -0.41 25.33 -19.93
N GLN A 110 0.30 25.43 -18.80
CA GLN A 110 0.60 24.29 -17.95
C GLN A 110 -0.71 23.64 -17.47
N ASN A 111 -1.10 22.53 -18.10
CA ASN A 111 -2.26 21.74 -17.66
C ASN A 111 -1.99 21.22 -16.25
N ILE A 112 -2.74 21.74 -15.28
CA ILE A 112 -2.71 21.20 -13.91
C ILE A 112 -3.46 19.87 -13.95
N LEU A 113 -2.77 18.80 -13.58
CA LEU A 113 -3.36 17.48 -13.41
C LEU A 113 -3.99 17.44 -12.02
N ILE A 114 -5.29 17.71 -11.96
CA ILE A 114 -6.10 17.54 -10.75
C ILE A 114 -6.93 16.28 -10.92
N ASN A 115 -6.74 15.33 -10.01
CA ASN A 115 -7.55 14.12 -9.95
C ASN A 115 -8.44 14.16 -8.71
N PHE A 116 -9.66 13.65 -8.85
CA PHE A 116 -10.64 13.61 -7.78
C PHE A 116 -10.90 12.16 -7.40
N HIS A 117 -10.88 11.88 -6.11
CA HIS A 117 -11.14 10.56 -5.54
C HIS A 117 -12.22 10.68 -4.47
N LEU A 118 -13.24 9.83 -4.58
CA LEU A 118 -14.23 9.65 -3.52
C LEU A 118 -13.63 8.67 -2.50
N THR A 119 -13.58 9.05 -1.24
CA THR A 119 -12.92 8.26 -0.19
C THR A 119 -13.76 8.20 1.08
N SER A 120 -13.75 7.04 1.71
CA SER A 120 -14.33 6.79 3.02
C SER A 120 -13.33 5.97 3.84
N ILE A 121 -13.29 6.18 5.16
CA ILE A 121 -12.50 5.32 6.07
C ILE A 121 -13.21 4.00 6.41
N PHE A 122 -14.51 3.91 6.13
CA PHE A 122 -15.31 2.70 6.38
C PHE A 122 -15.23 1.71 5.22
N ASP A 123 -14.85 2.18 4.04
CA ASP A 123 -14.70 1.36 2.84
C ASP A 123 -13.23 1.28 2.44
N HIS A 124 -12.89 0.32 1.56
CA HIS A 124 -11.54 0.20 1.02
C HIS A 124 -11.16 1.30 0.00
N SER A 125 -12.07 2.25 -0.27
CA SER A 125 -11.90 3.31 -1.28
C SER A 125 -10.72 4.22 -0.99
N ILE A 126 -10.42 4.46 0.30
CA ILE A 126 -9.24 5.21 0.71
C ILE A 126 -7.94 4.52 0.27
N PHE A 127 -7.84 3.19 0.41
CA PHE A 127 -6.67 2.43 -0.01
C PHE A 127 -6.54 2.40 -1.54
N GLU A 128 -7.65 2.27 -2.27
CA GLU A 128 -7.65 2.36 -3.73
C GLU A 128 -7.20 3.75 -4.22
N ALA A 129 -7.71 4.82 -3.60
CA ALA A 129 -7.32 6.18 -3.93
C ALA A 129 -5.82 6.39 -3.69
N PHE A 130 -5.30 5.99 -2.52
CA PHE A 130 -3.86 6.04 -2.25
C PHE A 130 -3.05 5.19 -3.22
N SER A 131 -3.53 4.01 -3.61
CA SER A 131 -2.89 3.16 -4.62
C SER A 131 -2.71 3.91 -5.94
N LYS A 132 -3.77 4.55 -6.44
CA LYS A 132 -3.69 5.36 -7.67
C LYS A 132 -2.74 6.54 -7.55
N VAL A 133 -2.67 7.18 -6.38
CA VAL A 133 -1.72 8.28 -6.12
C VAL A 133 -0.27 7.76 -6.14
N ILE A 134 0.01 6.67 -5.44
CA ILE A 134 1.35 6.07 -5.37
C ILE A 134 1.80 5.55 -6.73
N GLN A 135 0.92 4.87 -7.48
CA GLN A 135 1.21 4.38 -8.83
C GLN A 135 1.65 5.51 -9.77
N LYS A 136 0.96 6.65 -9.72
CA LYS A 136 1.35 7.84 -10.48
C LYS A 136 2.73 8.35 -10.04
N LEU A 137 3.06 8.29 -8.76
CA LEU A 137 4.33 8.78 -8.23
C LEU A 137 5.53 7.93 -8.63
N LEU A 138 5.34 6.64 -8.88
CA LEU A 138 6.43 5.71 -9.20
C LEU A 138 6.92 5.90 -10.64
N PRO A 139 8.19 6.29 -10.85
CA PRO A 139 8.74 6.52 -12.19
C PRO A 139 8.88 5.22 -13.02
N GLN A 140 8.86 4.06 -12.36
CA GLN A 140 9.03 2.74 -12.99
C GLN A 140 7.74 1.95 -13.09
N PHE A 141 6.59 2.60 -12.81
CA PHE A 141 5.28 1.96 -12.84
C PHE A 141 5.04 1.21 -14.16
N ASN A 142 5.36 1.83 -15.30
CA ASN A 142 5.15 1.23 -16.63
C ASN A 142 5.83 -0.14 -16.78
N HIS A 143 7.04 -0.32 -16.24
CA HIS A 143 7.74 -1.61 -16.33
C HIS A 143 7.11 -2.69 -15.44
N LEU A 144 6.59 -2.30 -14.28
CA LEU A 144 5.84 -3.22 -13.40
C LEU A 144 4.50 -3.61 -14.04
N GLU A 145 3.79 -2.66 -14.64
CA GLU A 145 2.54 -2.89 -15.36
C GLU A 145 2.76 -3.86 -16.53
N ASP A 146 3.78 -3.64 -17.37
CA ASP A 146 4.14 -4.54 -18.48
C ASP A 146 4.44 -5.97 -18.00
N LEU A 147 5.13 -6.11 -16.87
CA LEU A 147 5.46 -7.41 -16.28
C LEU A 147 4.19 -8.13 -15.77
N LEU A 148 3.27 -7.41 -15.15
CA LEU A 148 1.98 -7.95 -14.72
C LEU A 148 1.10 -8.33 -15.92
N ASN A 149 1.08 -7.51 -16.97
CA ASN A 149 0.38 -7.80 -18.22
C ASN A 149 0.91 -9.10 -18.86
N TYR A 150 2.22 -9.31 -18.85
CA TYR A 150 2.82 -10.57 -19.32
C TYR A 150 2.39 -11.77 -18.47
N LEU A 151 2.35 -11.63 -17.15
CA LEU A 151 1.90 -12.70 -16.25
C LEU A 151 0.45 -13.11 -16.53
N ILE A 152 -0.44 -12.12 -16.68
CA ILE A 152 -1.87 -12.34 -16.94
C ILE A 152 -2.05 -13.07 -18.28
N SER A 153 -1.35 -12.62 -19.32
CA SER A 153 -1.40 -13.22 -20.65
C SER A 153 -0.86 -14.66 -20.66
N ALA A 154 0.26 -14.92 -19.98
CA ALA A 154 0.91 -16.24 -19.97
C ALA A 154 0.15 -17.28 -19.11
N SER A 155 -0.49 -16.84 -18.03
CA SER A 155 -1.16 -17.71 -17.06
C SER A 155 -2.69 -17.72 -17.16
N ASN A 156 -3.26 -16.95 -18.09
CA ASN A 156 -4.70 -16.81 -18.30
C ASN A 156 -5.43 -16.45 -16.98
N MET A 157 -4.91 -15.42 -16.31
CA MET A 157 -5.52 -14.83 -15.12
C MET A 157 -6.52 -13.75 -15.53
N GLU A 158 -7.45 -13.37 -14.63
CA GLU A 158 -8.36 -12.24 -14.86
C GLU A 158 -7.67 -10.92 -14.50
N GLN A 159 -7.06 -10.84 -13.32
CA GLN A 159 -6.42 -9.61 -12.79
C GLN A 159 -5.23 -9.94 -11.90
N ALA A 160 -4.28 -9.01 -11.77
CA ALA A 160 -3.13 -9.15 -10.88
C ALA A 160 -2.79 -7.82 -10.18
N PHE A 161 -2.59 -7.90 -8.87
CA PHE A 161 -2.29 -6.78 -8.00
C PHE A 161 -1.02 -7.05 -7.22
N LEU A 162 -0.13 -6.06 -7.17
CA LEU A 162 1.02 -6.05 -6.28
C LEU A 162 0.69 -5.19 -5.07
N PHE A 163 0.49 -5.81 -3.91
CA PHE A 163 0.13 -5.16 -2.66
C PHE A 163 1.32 -5.03 -1.72
N ASP A 164 1.38 -3.90 -1.02
CA ASP A 164 2.07 -3.82 0.27
C ASP A 164 1.16 -4.37 1.37
N ILE A 165 1.66 -5.33 2.13
CA ILE A 165 0.90 -6.11 3.11
C ILE A 165 0.54 -5.26 4.32
N GLN A 166 1.47 -4.41 4.78
CA GLN A 166 1.26 -3.61 5.99
C GLN A 166 0.25 -2.49 5.74
N THR A 167 0.36 -1.81 4.60
CA THR A 167 -0.48 -0.65 4.27
C THR A 167 -1.72 -1.01 3.45
N LYS A 168 -1.78 -2.23 2.90
CA LYS A 168 -2.82 -2.69 1.95
C LYS A 168 -2.92 -1.81 0.69
N ILE A 169 -1.87 -1.07 0.37
CA ILE A 169 -1.80 -0.23 -0.82
C ILE A 169 -1.30 -1.08 -1.99
N SER A 170 -1.98 -0.98 -3.12
CA SER A 170 -1.51 -1.56 -4.38
C SER A 170 -0.49 -0.66 -5.06
N ILE A 171 0.75 -1.16 -5.15
CA ILE A 171 1.89 -0.48 -5.77
C ILE A 171 1.82 -0.57 -7.29
N ALA A 172 1.36 -1.70 -7.82
CA ALA A 172 1.22 -1.92 -9.24
C ALA A 172 -0.03 -2.76 -9.53
N THR A 173 -0.70 -2.42 -10.62
CA THR A 173 -1.82 -3.17 -11.18
C THR A 173 -1.53 -3.42 -12.65
N ASP A 174 -2.28 -4.34 -13.23
CA ASP A 174 -2.28 -4.53 -14.66
C ASP A 174 -3.10 -3.44 -15.38
N SER A 175 -3.14 -3.53 -16.71
CA SER A 175 -3.87 -2.59 -17.58
C SER A 175 -5.39 -2.82 -17.61
N SER A 176 -5.90 -3.92 -17.02
CA SER A 176 -7.35 -4.12 -16.93
C SER A 176 -7.99 -3.10 -15.98
N PRO A 177 -9.24 -2.68 -16.23
CA PRO A 177 -9.93 -1.77 -15.33
C PRO A 177 -10.05 -2.41 -13.95
N THR A 178 -9.54 -1.73 -12.93
CA THR A 178 -9.59 -2.18 -11.54
C THR A 178 -11.05 -2.20 -11.07
N ASN A 179 -11.56 -3.38 -10.70
CA ASN A 179 -12.86 -3.50 -10.08
C ASN A 179 -12.71 -3.31 -8.57
N MET A 180 -13.44 -2.35 -8.01
CA MET A 180 -13.45 -2.05 -6.57
C MET A 180 -13.74 -3.29 -5.71
N GLN A 181 -14.69 -4.13 -6.15
CA GLN A 181 -15.06 -5.35 -5.42
C GLN A 181 -13.94 -6.38 -5.37
N MET A 182 -13.15 -6.49 -6.45
CA MET A 182 -12.00 -7.40 -6.48
C MET A 182 -10.87 -6.89 -5.60
N TYR A 183 -10.67 -5.57 -5.57
CA TYR A 183 -9.69 -4.93 -4.70
C TYR A 183 -9.99 -5.18 -3.22
N GLU A 184 -11.24 -4.94 -2.80
CA GLU A 184 -11.73 -5.23 -1.45
C GLU A 184 -11.51 -6.70 -1.05
N LEU A 185 -11.91 -7.62 -1.92
CA LEU A 185 -11.71 -9.05 -1.69
C LEU A 185 -10.22 -9.45 -1.57
N CYS A 186 -9.33 -8.79 -2.31
CA CYS A 186 -7.89 -9.01 -2.19
C CYS A 186 -7.34 -8.48 -0.86
N CYS A 187 -7.83 -7.34 -0.37
CA CYS A 187 -7.46 -6.82 0.95
C CYS A 187 -7.89 -7.79 2.07
N ASP A 188 -9.14 -8.28 2.01
CA ASP A 188 -9.66 -9.25 2.98
C ASP A 188 -8.88 -10.56 2.96
N MET A 189 -8.42 -10.99 1.77
CA MET A 189 -7.56 -12.18 1.64
C MET A 189 -6.21 -12.00 2.34
N ILE A 190 -5.61 -10.81 2.24
CA ILE A 190 -4.35 -10.50 2.93
C ILE A 190 -4.58 -10.54 4.45
N ASP A 191 -5.64 -9.92 4.95
CA ASP A 191 -5.98 -9.96 6.37
C ASP A 191 -6.21 -11.38 6.88
N LEU A 192 -6.96 -12.18 6.13
CA LEU A 192 -7.20 -13.58 6.48
C LEU A 192 -5.88 -14.36 6.56
N LEU A 193 -4.98 -14.16 5.60
CA LEU A 193 -3.69 -14.83 5.58
C LEU A 193 -2.84 -14.43 6.79
N ILE A 194 -2.74 -13.13 7.08
CA ILE A 194 -1.97 -12.60 8.20
C ILE A 194 -2.55 -13.08 9.53
N ASN A 195 -3.87 -13.01 9.71
CA ASN A 195 -4.53 -13.49 10.93
C ASN A 195 -4.35 -15.00 11.13
N MET A 196 -4.47 -15.81 10.07
CA MET A 196 -4.24 -17.26 10.15
C MET A 196 -2.80 -17.61 10.46
N SER A 197 -1.85 -16.91 9.84
CA SER A 197 -0.42 -17.12 10.09
C SER A 197 0.02 -16.60 11.46
N GLN A 198 -0.63 -15.59 12.03
CA GLN A 198 -0.41 -15.18 13.42
C GLN A 198 -0.85 -16.26 14.41
N ILE A 199 -1.96 -16.94 14.13
CA ILE A 199 -2.50 -17.99 15.01
C ILE A 199 -1.67 -19.28 14.88
N TYR A 200 -1.36 -19.72 13.67
CA TYR A 200 -0.77 -21.04 13.42
C TYR A 200 0.69 -21.03 12.96
N GLY A 201 1.23 -19.87 12.57
CA GLY A 201 2.61 -19.72 12.06
C GLY A 201 3.65 -19.52 13.17
N ARG A 202 3.21 -19.43 14.43
CA ARG A 202 4.13 -19.46 15.58
C ARG A 202 4.81 -20.82 15.63
N SER A 203 6.12 -20.82 15.45
CA SER A 203 6.92 -22.00 15.65
C SER A 203 6.94 -22.32 17.16
N ASN A 204 6.91 -23.61 17.52
CA ASN A 204 6.89 -24.03 18.93
C ASN A 204 8.03 -23.45 19.78
N SER A 205 9.10 -22.92 19.18
CA SER A 205 10.16 -22.17 19.89
C SER A 205 9.64 -21.00 20.71
N ASP A 206 8.66 -20.26 20.18
CA ASP A 206 8.14 -19.04 20.82
C ASP A 206 7.18 -19.38 21.98
N VAL A 207 6.66 -20.61 21.99
CA VAL A 207 5.80 -21.12 23.07
C VAL A 207 6.64 -21.61 24.24
N VAL A 208 7.86 -22.13 24.00
CA VAL A 208 8.76 -22.55 25.09
C VAL A 208 9.28 -21.35 25.88
N GLU A 209 9.61 -20.23 25.21
CA GLU A 209 9.98 -18.97 25.91
C GLU A 209 8.83 -18.44 26.78
N ALA A 210 7.58 -18.51 26.31
CA ALA A 210 6.43 -18.08 27.11
C ALA A 210 6.10 -19.02 28.30
N ILE A 211 6.45 -20.31 28.22
CA ILE A 211 6.24 -21.28 29.30
C ILE A 211 7.39 -21.22 30.33
N GLU A 212 8.62 -20.92 29.91
CA GLU A 212 9.75 -20.76 30.84
C GLU A 212 9.63 -19.50 31.71
N ASP A 213 8.97 -18.45 31.22
CA ASP A 213 8.70 -17.23 32.00
C ASP A 213 7.62 -17.45 33.09
N ASP A 214 6.68 -18.38 32.90
CA ASP A 214 5.61 -18.68 33.87
C ASP A 214 6.01 -19.71 34.95
N ILE A 215 7.14 -20.42 34.79
CA ILE A 215 7.58 -21.49 35.72
C ILE A 215 8.62 -21.00 36.75
N ASN A 216 9.24 -19.84 36.56
CA ASN A 216 10.34 -19.37 37.42
C ASN A 216 9.92 -18.60 38.69
N ASP A 217 8.63 -18.53 39.03
CA ASP A 217 8.14 -17.82 40.22
C ASP A 217 7.93 -18.70 41.48
N ASP A 218 8.31 -19.99 41.47
CA ASP A 218 8.30 -20.83 42.68
C ASP A 218 9.64 -21.57 42.90
N GLU A 219 10.62 -20.88 43.47
CA GLU A 219 11.73 -21.54 44.17
C GLU A 219 11.20 -22.19 45.47
N ASN A 220 11.15 -23.53 45.53
CA ASN A 220 11.59 -24.33 46.70
C ASN A 220 11.46 -25.85 46.48
N ASN A 221 12.61 -26.54 46.43
CA ASN A 221 12.92 -27.93 46.85
C ASN A 221 12.09 -29.11 46.30
N GLU A 222 12.60 -30.30 45.98
CA GLU A 222 13.84 -30.98 46.31
C GLU A 222 14.01 -32.19 45.36
N SER A 223 15.25 -32.66 45.24
CA SER A 223 15.72 -33.90 44.63
C SER A 223 14.77 -35.10 44.63
N ILE A 224 14.75 -35.87 43.53
CA ILE A 224 15.10 -37.31 43.48
C ILE A 224 15.42 -37.68 42.02
N ALA A 225 16.69 -38.01 41.78
CA ALA A 225 17.11 -38.83 40.64
C ALA A 225 17.29 -40.27 41.13
N LYS A 226 16.87 -41.24 40.29
CA LYS A 226 17.09 -42.72 40.26
C LYS A 226 15.77 -43.39 39.86
N ASP A 227 15.65 -44.39 38.99
CA ASP A 227 16.53 -45.22 38.17
C ASP A 227 15.62 -45.91 37.12
N ILE A 228 16.12 -46.12 35.90
CA ILE A 228 16.00 -47.34 35.02
C ILE A 228 14.60 -48.01 34.87
N ASP A 229 14.02 -48.06 33.66
CA ASP A 229 14.17 -49.22 32.74
C ASP A 229 13.47 -49.02 31.37
N ASP A 230 13.93 -49.81 30.42
CA ASP A 230 13.76 -49.79 28.97
C ASP A 230 12.39 -50.27 28.45
N SER A 231 11.95 -49.70 27.32
CA SER A 231 11.44 -50.40 26.12
C SER A 231 10.21 -49.77 25.39
N THR A 232 10.45 -49.55 24.09
CA THR A 232 9.54 -49.52 22.92
C THR A 232 9.05 -48.19 22.31
N ASN A 233 9.53 -48.01 21.07
CA ASN A 233 8.95 -47.38 19.88
C ASN A 233 9.24 -45.91 19.50
N SER A 234 10.22 -45.79 18.59
CA SER A 234 10.13 -45.17 17.24
C SER A 234 9.58 -43.74 17.12
N TYR A 235 10.42 -42.76 16.78
CA TYR A 235 10.77 -42.35 15.40
C TYR A 235 11.78 -41.19 15.47
N SER A 236 12.81 -41.25 14.64
CA SER A 236 13.98 -40.37 14.65
C SER A 236 13.73 -39.03 13.93
N THR A 237 14.03 -37.91 14.58
CA THR A 237 14.36 -36.64 13.93
C THR A 237 15.71 -36.12 14.46
N SER A 238 16.71 -36.10 13.59
CA SER A 238 18.07 -35.59 13.79
C SER A 238 18.09 -34.09 13.40
N SER A 239 18.27 -33.15 14.32
CA SER A 239 19.52 -32.65 14.92
C SER A 239 20.07 -31.40 14.20
N LEU A 240 20.07 -30.26 14.90
CA LEU A 240 20.90 -29.09 14.60
C LEU A 240 21.96 -28.94 15.71
N SER A 241 23.16 -28.44 15.36
CA SER A 241 24.28 -28.19 16.27
C SER A 241 24.60 -26.69 16.35
N THR A 242 25.21 -26.32 17.48
CA THR A 242 25.36 -25.02 18.14
C THR A 242 26.66 -24.25 17.81
N THR A 243 26.72 -22.95 18.15
CA THR A 243 27.75 -22.25 18.97
C THR A 243 27.55 -20.72 18.91
N SER A 244 27.14 -20.01 19.98
CA SER A 244 27.88 -19.40 21.11
C SER A 244 28.48 -18.00 20.84
N ALA A 245 27.99 -16.95 21.54
CA ALA A 245 28.77 -15.96 22.32
C ALA A 245 28.00 -14.66 22.71
N GLU A 246 27.62 -14.63 23.99
CA GLU A 246 27.54 -13.55 25.03
C GLU A 246 27.70 -12.04 24.70
N THR A 247 26.90 -11.21 25.42
CA THR A 247 27.33 -10.12 26.34
C THR A 247 26.60 -8.76 26.22
N SER A 248 25.85 -8.44 27.29
CA SER A 248 25.59 -7.13 27.94
C SER A 248 24.45 -6.20 27.52
N CYS A 249 23.61 -5.90 28.52
CA CYS A 249 22.43 -5.04 28.55
C CYS A 249 22.66 -3.71 29.30
N SER A 250 22.04 -2.63 28.82
CA SER A 250 21.60 -1.43 29.56
C SER A 250 20.88 -0.51 28.55
N SER A 251 19.64 -0.04 28.69
CA SER A 251 18.96 0.52 29.85
C SER A 251 17.44 0.53 29.61
N ILE A 252 16.67 0.48 30.69
CA ILE A 252 15.20 0.46 30.73
C ILE A 252 14.65 1.85 30.33
N THR A 253 13.91 1.93 29.22
CA THR A 253 12.72 2.79 28.98
C THR A 253 12.01 2.34 27.70
N ASP A 254 10.73 1.97 27.81
CA ASP A 254 9.71 1.96 26.73
C ASP A 254 10.03 1.18 25.45
N ALA A 255 9.86 -0.15 25.52
CA ALA A 255 9.63 -0.97 24.33
C ALA A 255 8.43 -1.89 24.60
N ILE A 256 7.26 -1.51 24.09
CA ILE A 256 6.25 -2.49 23.69
C ILE A 256 6.92 -3.25 22.54
N ASN A 257 7.67 -4.31 22.87
CA ASN A 257 8.20 -5.26 21.90
C ASN A 257 6.99 -5.97 21.29
N GLU A 258 6.53 -5.51 20.13
CA GLU A 258 5.81 -6.38 19.23
C GLU A 258 6.70 -7.60 18.97
N PRO A 259 6.23 -8.83 19.26
CA PRO A 259 6.89 -9.99 18.71
C PRO A 259 6.59 -9.92 17.20
N THR A 260 7.54 -9.39 16.42
CA THR A 260 7.55 -9.57 14.97
C THR A 260 7.88 -11.03 14.68
N SER A 261 6.96 -11.91 15.08
CA SER A 261 6.86 -13.25 14.55
C SER A 261 6.94 -13.13 13.04
N ASN A 262 7.73 -14.00 12.39
CA ASN A 262 7.83 -14.08 10.94
C ASN A 262 6.51 -14.63 10.38
N VAL A 263 5.41 -13.90 10.58
CA VAL A 263 4.04 -14.22 10.16
C VAL A 263 3.98 -14.33 8.63
N PHE A 264 4.80 -13.54 7.94
CA PHE A 264 4.91 -13.54 6.49
C PHE A 264 6.35 -13.84 6.07
N ASP A 265 6.53 -15.01 5.46
CA ASP A 265 7.83 -15.57 5.10
C ASP A 265 7.98 -15.74 3.57
N SER A 266 9.18 -16.13 3.13
CA SER A 266 9.48 -16.28 1.69
C SER A 266 8.70 -17.40 0.98
N MET A 267 8.08 -18.29 1.76
CA MET A 267 7.29 -19.43 1.26
C MET A 267 5.79 -19.12 1.26
N SER A 268 5.38 -18.05 1.92
CA SER A 268 3.99 -17.63 2.11
C SER A 268 3.24 -17.57 0.79
N SER A 269 2.19 -18.38 0.73
CA SER A 269 1.28 -18.44 -0.41
C SER A 269 -0.09 -18.91 0.07
N SER A 270 -1.13 -18.47 -0.61
CA SER A 270 -2.50 -18.85 -0.29
C SER A 270 -3.32 -18.99 -1.57
N VAL A 271 -4.25 -19.95 -1.55
CA VAL A 271 -5.16 -20.20 -2.65
C VAL A 271 -6.56 -20.35 -2.08
N ILE A 272 -7.46 -19.45 -2.45
CA ILE A 272 -8.85 -19.45 -1.99
C ILE A 272 -9.75 -19.66 -3.19
N LYS A 273 -10.57 -20.71 -3.16
CA LYS A 273 -11.58 -20.97 -4.19
C LYS A 273 -12.91 -20.34 -3.78
N LEU A 274 -13.51 -19.58 -4.69
CA LEU A 274 -14.77 -18.89 -4.47
C LEU A 274 -15.92 -19.68 -5.11
N THR A 275 -17.10 -19.59 -4.49
CA THR A 275 -18.37 -20.09 -5.04
C THR A 275 -18.75 -19.28 -6.28
N GLY A 276 -18.37 -19.77 -7.45
CA GLY A 276 -18.56 -19.06 -8.72
C GLY A 276 -17.53 -19.40 -9.81
N GLY A 277 -16.64 -20.38 -9.57
CA GLY A 277 -15.63 -20.78 -10.54
C GLY A 277 -14.47 -19.78 -10.67
N ARG A 278 -14.26 -18.95 -9.65
CA ARG A 278 -13.10 -18.08 -9.49
C ARG A 278 -12.23 -18.56 -8.33
N ALA A 279 -10.95 -18.24 -8.38
CA ALA A 279 -10.00 -18.48 -7.31
C ALA A 279 -9.07 -17.27 -7.16
N LEU A 280 -8.72 -16.98 -5.91
CA LEU A 280 -7.71 -16.01 -5.54
C LEU A 280 -6.42 -16.75 -5.25
N TYR A 281 -5.32 -16.26 -5.79
CA TYR A 281 -3.98 -16.80 -5.59
C TYR A 281 -3.09 -15.70 -5.05
N LEU A 282 -2.47 -15.92 -3.91
CA LEU A 282 -1.54 -15.00 -3.27
C LEU A 282 -0.17 -15.66 -3.19
N LYS A 283 0.88 -14.92 -3.56
CA LYS A 283 2.27 -15.33 -3.38
C LYS A 283 3.12 -14.17 -2.85
N GLU A 284 3.98 -14.47 -1.88
CA GLU A 284 4.98 -13.53 -1.40
C GLU A 284 6.02 -13.18 -2.48
N ILE A 285 6.33 -11.88 -2.60
CA ILE A 285 7.39 -11.35 -3.45
C ILE A 285 8.60 -10.94 -2.60
N ASN A 286 8.36 -10.15 -1.55
CA ASN A 286 9.33 -9.83 -0.50
C ASN A 286 8.60 -9.71 0.85
N ARG A 287 9.33 -9.43 1.94
CA ARG A 287 8.76 -9.30 3.31
C ARG A 287 7.61 -8.28 3.44
N HIS A 288 7.50 -7.33 2.52
CA HIS A 288 6.47 -6.29 2.54
C HIS A 288 5.46 -6.44 1.39
N LEU A 289 5.81 -7.15 0.32
CA LEU A 289 5.06 -7.19 -0.93
C LEU A 289 4.49 -8.58 -1.20
N ALA A 290 3.19 -8.60 -1.48
CA ALA A 290 2.47 -9.77 -1.93
C ALA A 290 1.90 -9.54 -3.33
N LEU A 291 2.02 -10.55 -4.19
CA LEU A 291 1.30 -10.60 -5.45
C LEU A 291 -0.02 -11.34 -5.21
N VAL A 292 -1.14 -10.70 -5.51
CA VAL A 292 -2.47 -11.28 -5.46
C VAL A 292 -3.05 -11.33 -6.87
N CYS A 293 -3.51 -12.50 -7.29
CA CYS A 293 -4.04 -12.75 -8.62
C CYS A 293 -5.45 -13.33 -8.52
N VAL A 294 -6.35 -12.82 -9.37
CA VAL A 294 -7.68 -13.39 -9.57
C VAL A 294 -7.63 -14.26 -10.82
N LEU A 295 -8.05 -15.51 -10.72
CA LEU A 295 -8.07 -16.46 -11.84
C LEU A 295 -9.36 -17.28 -11.85
N HIS A 296 -9.67 -17.87 -13.01
CA HIS A 296 -10.70 -18.89 -13.08
C HIS A 296 -10.24 -20.20 -12.44
N GLU A 297 -11.17 -20.91 -11.80
CA GLU A 297 -10.89 -22.22 -11.17
C GLU A 297 -10.33 -23.24 -12.18
N LYS A 298 -10.75 -23.16 -13.44
CA LYS A 298 -10.21 -24.01 -14.52
C LYS A 298 -8.71 -23.83 -14.73
N ALA A 299 -8.17 -22.62 -14.53
CA ALA A 299 -6.74 -22.35 -14.65
C ALA A 299 -5.93 -23.01 -13.53
N LEU A 300 -6.57 -23.28 -12.38
CA LEU A 300 -5.96 -23.96 -11.23
C LEU A 300 -5.57 -25.42 -11.54
N SER A 301 -6.15 -26.03 -12.57
CA SER A 301 -5.69 -27.33 -13.09
C SER A 301 -4.23 -27.33 -13.53
N LYS A 302 -3.69 -26.17 -13.91
CA LYS A 302 -2.30 -25.95 -14.35
C LYS A 302 -1.50 -25.14 -13.32
N GLN A 303 -1.78 -25.35 -12.02
CA GLN A 303 -1.13 -24.60 -10.94
C GLN A 303 0.40 -24.59 -11.01
N ALA A 304 1.04 -25.70 -11.41
CA ALA A 304 2.50 -25.76 -11.53
C ALA A 304 3.07 -24.76 -12.56
N ILE A 305 2.37 -24.52 -13.67
CA ILE A 305 2.78 -23.55 -14.69
C ILE A 305 2.59 -22.13 -14.15
N ILE A 306 1.47 -21.89 -13.45
CA ILE A 306 1.19 -20.61 -12.80
C ILE A 306 2.29 -20.29 -11.79
N GLU A 307 2.62 -21.22 -10.91
CA GLU A 307 3.66 -21.04 -9.90
C GLU A 307 5.04 -20.82 -10.52
N TYR A 308 5.36 -21.52 -11.61
CA TYR A 308 6.60 -21.26 -12.37
C TYR A 308 6.63 -19.82 -12.91
N ASN A 309 5.55 -19.36 -13.56
CA ASN A 309 5.47 -18.01 -14.11
C ASN A 309 5.53 -16.94 -13.02
N VAL A 310 4.81 -17.13 -11.92
CA VAL A 310 4.83 -16.22 -10.77
C VAL A 310 6.23 -16.16 -10.16
N ASN A 311 6.92 -17.29 -10.00
CA ASN A 311 8.29 -17.30 -9.48
C ASN A 311 9.29 -16.63 -10.43
N ARG A 312 9.05 -16.66 -11.75
CA ARG A 312 9.85 -15.88 -12.72
C ARG A 312 9.61 -14.39 -12.54
N VAL A 313 8.35 -13.97 -12.45
CA VAL A 313 7.96 -12.57 -12.21
C VAL A 313 8.53 -12.06 -10.89
N LYS A 314 8.45 -12.85 -9.81
CA LYS A 314 9.07 -12.54 -8.51
C LYS A 314 10.55 -12.19 -8.64
N LYS A 315 11.31 -13.03 -9.36
CA LYS A 315 12.74 -12.77 -9.59
C LYS A 315 12.97 -11.48 -10.37
N SER A 316 12.18 -11.23 -11.41
CA SER A 316 12.26 -10.00 -12.21
C SER A 316 11.93 -8.75 -11.39
N ILE A 317 10.91 -8.80 -10.52
CA ILE A 317 10.54 -7.68 -9.63
C ILE A 317 11.68 -7.39 -8.65
N LEU A 318 12.26 -8.42 -8.03
CA LEU A 318 13.39 -8.25 -7.11
C LEU A 318 14.62 -7.65 -7.81
N GLU A 319 14.95 -8.12 -9.01
CA GLU A 319 16.04 -7.56 -9.83
C GLU A 319 15.79 -6.10 -10.20
N LEU A 320 14.55 -5.75 -10.59
CA LEU A 320 14.15 -4.38 -10.89
C LEU A 320 14.43 -3.46 -9.69
N PHE A 321 14.00 -3.84 -8.48
CA PHE A 321 14.25 -3.08 -7.25
C PHE A 321 15.75 -2.95 -6.92
N HIS A 322 16.57 -3.98 -7.18
CA HIS A 322 18.01 -3.87 -6.99
C HIS A 322 18.66 -2.88 -7.95
N LEU A 323 18.24 -2.87 -9.21
CA LEU A 323 18.75 -1.95 -10.21
C LEU A 323 18.39 -0.49 -9.86
N THR A 324 17.19 -0.24 -9.32
CA THR A 324 16.78 1.11 -8.90
C THR A 324 17.67 1.66 -7.79
N HIS A 325 18.00 0.84 -6.79
CA HIS A 325 18.86 1.28 -5.69
C HIS A 325 20.26 1.65 -6.19
N GLN A 326 20.79 0.92 -7.17
CA GLN A 326 22.08 1.24 -7.79
C GLN A 326 22.03 2.49 -8.69
N THR A 327 20.92 2.72 -9.41
CA THR A 327 20.76 3.94 -10.22
C THR A 327 20.59 5.18 -9.33
N SER A 328 19.88 5.04 -8.21
CA SER A 328 19.68 6.13 -7.25
C SER A 328 20.99 6.51 -6.55
N ALA A 329 21.80 5.51 -6.15
CA ALA A 329 23.09 5.73 -5.51
C ALA A 329 24.14 6.35 -6.46
N SER A 330 24.11 5.99 -7.74
CA SER A 330 25.02 6.57 -8.74
C SER A 330 24.66 8.02 -9.12
N PHE A 331 23.40 8.43 -9.01
CA PHE A 331 22.98 9.82 -9.19
C PHE A 331 23.35 10.74 -8.02
N VAL A 332 23.50 10.22 -6.80
CA VAL A 332 23.92 11.03 -5.63
C VAL A 332 25.43 11.28 -5.62
N THR A 333 26.21 10.55 -6.41
CA THR A 333 27.68 10.65 -6.44
C THR A 333 28.21 11.49 -7.62
N ARG A 334 27.35 12.25 -8.32
CA ARG A 334 27.75 13.13 -9.44
C ARG A 334 27.35 14.58 -9.24
#